data_AF-A0A1J5SUA1-F1
#
_entry.id   AF-A0A1J5SUA1-F1
#
_cell.length_a   1.000
_cell.length_b   1.000
_cell.length_c   1.000
_cell.angle_alpha   90.00
_cell.angle_beta   90.00
_cell.angle_gamma   90.00
#
_symmetry.space_group_name_H-M   'P 1'
#
loop_
_entity.id
_entity.type
_entity.pdbx_description
1 polymer ?
#
loop_
_entity_poly.entity_id
_entity_poly.type
_entity_poly.pdbx_seq_one_letter_code
_entity_poly.pdbx_strand_id
1 'polypeptide(L)'
;MKKTLYLFVIISMILVAGACKKTGKDANSLSDVSILGTGTYLVLDSTVNLNMNYSTINTSSVGIQVEQYKNGKPIDHIVVYVATSATYDTTQWHLVKSIPYTGKGTAISVTGSELATALGTTPASLSPGTSYYFYNRSVTKTGEFWDVSNTGYANDGTNLIAGTNYHSAFSFTANIVCPFVAPMAGTYKVIEDDWVDWSPGDLVQVTDGPGPNQLNLSQVWPNPAYGTVVNPLYCVVDPATGVATVPTGIIWGNYGYICSTLSGGGGNVFSCTGLISLSIHINAGAYGDQGFSKLILQKQ
;
A
#
# COMPACT_ATOMS: atom_id res chain seq x y z
N MET A 1 -34.70 52.44 -14.37
CA MET A 1 -34.47 50.97 -14.34
C MET A 1 -33.01 50.58 -14.57
N LYS A 2 -32.29 51.12 -15.57
CA LYS A 2 -30.85 50.79 -15.80
C LYS A 2 -29.93 51.11 -14.61
N LYS A 3 -30.10 52.25 -13.94
CA LYS A 3 -29.26 52.65 -12.80
C LYS A 3 -29.46 51.78 -11.54
N THR A 4 -30.65 51.22 -11.34
CA THR A 4 -30.97 50.32 -10.22
C THR A 4 -30.41 48.92 -10.45
N LEU A 5 -30.36 48.47 -11.71
CA LEU A 5 -29.78 47.18 -12.11
C LEU A 5 -28.25 47.15 -11.87
N TYR A 6 -27.54 48.25 -12.15
CA TYR A 6 -26.10 48.33 -11.91
C TYR A 6 -25.72 48.28 -10.42
N LEU A 7 -26.57 48.82 -9.53
CA LEU A 7 -26.32 48.80 -8.09
C LEU A 7 -26.41 47.37 -7.53
N PHE A 8 -27.37 46.56 -8.01
CA PHE A 8 -27.51 45.15 -7.61
C PHE A 8 -26.36 44.26 -8.12
N VAL A 9 -25.84 44.53 -9.33
CA VAL A 9 -24.69 43.80 -9.89
C VAL A 9 -23.40 44.09 -9.09
N ILE A 10 -23.19 45.33 -8.66
CA ILE A 10 -22.00 45.71 -7.88
C ILE A 10 -22.07 45.13 -6.46
N ILE A 11 -23.23 45.17 -5.81
CA ILE A 11 -23.42 44.58 -4.47
C ILE A 11 -23.29 43.04 -4.51
N SER A 12 -23.79 42.40 -5.58
CA SER A 12 -23.61 40.96 -5.80
C SER A 12 -22.14 40.57 -6.02
N MET A 13 -21.33 41.39 -6.70
CA MET A 13 -19.90 41.12 -6.86
C MET A 13 -19.11 41.27 -5.56
N ILE A 14 -19.48 42.23 -4.70
CA ILE A 14 -18.81 42.44 -3.40
C ILE A 14 -19.15 41.31 -2.41
N LEU A 15 -20.38 40.79 -2.44
CA LEU A 15 -20.81 39.67 -1.57
C LEU A 15 -20.18 38.33 -1.97
N VAL A 16 -19.89 38.09 -3.25
CA VAL A 16 -19.21 36.86 -3.71
C VAL A 16 -17.71 36.90 -3.41
N ALA A 17 -17.08 38.09 -3.40
CA ALA A 17 -15.67 38.24 -3.02
C ALA A 17 -15.42 38.11 -1.50
N GLY A 18 -16.44 38.32 -0.66
CA GLY A 18 -16.36 38.17 0.80
C GLY A 18 -16.68 36.76 1.32
N ALA A 19 -17.40 35.94 0.55
CA ALA A 19 -17.90 34.64 1.00
C ALA A 19 -16.87 33.47 0.91
N CYS A 20 -15.68 33.72 0.35
CA CYS A 20 -14.62 32.71 0.20
C CYS A 20 -13.32 33.07 0.92
N LYS A 21 -13.35 33.86 1.98
CA LYS A 21 -12.22 33.90 2.93
C LYS A 21 -12.53 32.96 4.09
N LYS A 22 -11.95 31.75 4.05
CA LYS A 22 -11.76 30.97 5.27
C LYS A 22 -10.92 31.83 6.21
N THR A 23 -11.50 32.28 7.31
CA THR A 23 -10.79 33.00 8.38
C THR A 23 -10.52 32.05 9.53
N GLY A 24 -9.37 32.20 10.18
CA GLY A 24 -8.93 31.32 11.27
C GLY A 24 -7.94 30.24 10.83
N LYS A 25 -7.75 29.21 11.69
CA LYS A 25 -6.78 28.12 11.49
C LYS A 25 -7.00 27.28 10.22
N ASP A 26 -8.11 27.48 9.52
CA ASP A 26 -8.51 26.78 8.29
C ASP A 26 -8.18 27.56 7.01
N ALA A 27 -7.55 28.74 7.13
CA ALA A 27 -7.03 29.47 5.98
C ALA A 27 -5.80 28.74 5.43
N ASN A 28 -5.83 28.39 4.13
CA ASN A 28 -4.64 27.88 3.44
C ASN A 28 -3.55 28.95 3.52
N SER A 29 -2.51 28.72 4.31
CA SER A 29 -1.38 29.62 4.50
C SER A 29 -0.53 29.81 3.24
N LEU A 30 -0.82 29.10 2.14
CA LEU A 30 -0.24 29.36 0.82
C LEU A 30 -1.09 30.27 -0.07
N SER A 31 -2.28 30.69 0.38
CA SER A 31 -3.18 31.59 -0.38
C SER A 31 -2.91 33.08 -0.16
N ASP A 32 -2.07 33.43 0.82
CA ASP A 32 -1.64 34.80 1.08
C ASP A 32 -0.18 34.98 0.61
N VAL A 33 0.01 35.90 -0.33
CA VAL A 33 1.31 36.17 -0.95
C VAL A 33 2.35 36.72 0.05
N SER A 34 1.92 37.24 1.20
CA SER A 34 2.81 37.73 2.27
C SER A 34 3.45 36.61 3.11
N ILE A 35 2.93 35.38 3.01
CA ILE A 35 3.44 34.18 3.69
C ILE A 35 4.09 33.18 2.74
N LEU A 36 4.18 33.50 1.43
CA LEU A 36 5.06 32.79 0.49
C LEU A 36 6.51 32.86 1.00
N GLY A 37 7.05 31.72 1.43
CA GLY A 37 8.39 31.61 2.03
C GLY A 37 8.41 31.51 3.57
N THR A 38 7.26 31.49 4.26
CA THR A 38 7.19 31.37 5.74
C THR A 38 6.81 29.98 6.27
N GLY A 39 6.77 28.97 5.40
CA GLY A 39 6.49 27.57 5.76
C GLY A 39 7.74 26.78 6.15
N THR A 40 7.53 25.56 6.64
CA THR A 40 8.58 24.53 6.72
C THR A 40 7.99 23.21 6.26
N TYR A 41 8.81 22.33 5.71
CA TYR A 41 8.41 20.98 5.38
C TYR A 41 9.60 20.02 5.47
N LEU A 42 9.27 18.74 5.56
CA LEU A 42 10.24 17.65 5.55
C LEU A 42 10.55 17.27 4.11
N VAL A 43 11.83 17.23 3.77
CA VAL A 43 12.37 16.69 2.52
C VAL A 43 12.85 15.28 2.79
N LEU A 44 12.54 14.36 1.89
CA LEU A 44 13.03 12.98 1.92
C LEU A 44 14.53 12.99 1.62
N ASP A 45 15.32 12.54 2.60
CA ASP A 45 16.76 12.35 2.43
C ASP A 45 17.04 10.94 1.88
N SER A 46 16.45 9.91 2.50
CA SER A 46 16.54 8.54 2.02
C SER A 46 15.38 7.65 2.52
N THR A 47 15.14 6.55 1.82
CA THR A 47 14.25 5.49 2.29
C THR A 47 15.08 4.46 3.06
N VAL A 48 14.70 4.18 4.31
CA VAL A 48 15.37 3.15 5.13
C VAL A 48 14.78 1.77 4.81
N ASN A 49 13.46 1.63 4.97
CA ASN A 49 12.72 0.41 4.67
C ASN A 49 11.22 0.73 4.60
N LEU A 50 10.51 0.21 3.61
CA LEU A 50 9.05 0.37 3.49
C LEU A 50 8.29 -0.95 3.70
N ASN A 51 9.00 -2.04 4.00
CA ASN A 51 8.42 -3.37 4.12
C ASN A 51 8.60 -3.91 5.55
N MET A 52 7.50 -4.05 6.27
CA MET A 52 7.50 -4.65 7.60
C MET A 52 7.40 -6.18 7.48
N ASN A 53 8.39 -6.91 7.98
CA ASN A 53 8.39 -8.36 7.96
C ASN A 53 7.44 -8.91 9.02
N TYR A 54 6.38 -9.59 8.59
CA TYR A 54 5.37 -10.16 9.47
C TYR A 54 5.92 -11.23 10.42
N SER A 55 6.91 -12.03 10.00
CA SER A 55 7.52 -13.06 10.86
C SER A 55 8.17 -12.49 12.12
N THR A 56 8.56 -11.22 12.07
CA THR A 56 9.14 -10.48 13.20
C THR A 56 8.37 -9.19 13.46
N ILE A 57 7.04 -9.21 13.29
CA ILE A 57 6.19 -8.01 13.24
C ILE A 57 6.39 -7.07 14.43
N ASN A 58 6.60 -7.62 15.63
CA ASN A 58 6.80 -6.83 16.85
C ASN A 58 8.01 -5.87 16.74
N THR A 59 9.10 -6.33 16.14
CA THR A 59 10.38 -5.61 16.09
C THR A 59 10.73 -5.09 14.70
N SER A 60 10.07 -5.58 13.65
CA SER A 60 10.28 -5.08 12.30
C SER A 60 9.85 -3.63 12.21
N SER A 61 10.68 -2.82 11.56
CA SER A 61 10.44 -1.40 11.40
C SER A 61 10.41 -0.96 9.95
N VAL A 62 9.59 0.05 9.69
CA VAL A 62 9.58 0.82 8.44
C VAL A 62 9.99 2.25 8.76
N GLY A 63 10.51 2.96 7.76
CA GLY A 63 10.96 4.31 7.98
C GLY A 63 11.67 4.95 6.82
N ILE A 64 11.82 6.26 6.97
CA ILE A 64 12.52 7.16 6.08
C ILE A 64 13.46 8.05 6.90
N GLN A 65 14.47 8.60 6.25
CA GLN A 65 15.27 9.70 6.78
C GLN A 65 14.83 10.98 6.11
N VAL A 66 14.76 12.05 6.92
CA VAL A 66 14.29 13.34 6.47
C VAL A 66 15.26 14.45 6.83
N GLU A 67 15.14 15.54 6.11
CA GLU A 67 15.75 16.82 6.45
C GLU A 67 14.74 17.95 6.33
N GLN A 68 15.03 19.07 6.96
CA GLN A 68 14.22 20.28 6.83
C GLN A 68 14.53 20.95 5.49
N TYR A 69 13.49 21.44 4.81
CA TYR A 69 13.67 22.28 3.64
C TYR A 69 14.53 23.52 3.92
N LYS A 70 15.42 23.83 2.98
CA LYS A 70 16.33 24.98 3.07
C LYS A 70 15.54 26.27 3.28
N ASN A 71 15.97 27.06 4.27
CA ASN A 71 15.33 28.33 4.68
C ASN A 71 13.92 28.18 5.27
N GLY A 72 13.43 26.96 5.55
CA GLY A 72 12.18 26.78 6.29
C GLY A 72 12.29 27.24 7.74
N LYS A 73 11.15 27.42 8.41
CA LYS A 73 11.12 27.66 9.86
C LYS A 73 11.75 26.48 10.63
N PRO A 74 12.58 26.73 11.66
CA PRO A 74 13.22 25.69 12.45
C PRO A 74 12.22 24.69 13.03
N ILE A 75 12.41 23.41 12.71
CA ILE A 75 11.61 22.31 13.26
C ILE A 75 12.10 21.99 14.67
N ASP A 76 11.15 21.76 15.58
CA ASP A 76 11.38 21.26 16.93
C ASP A 76 11.28 19.74 16.97
N HIS A 77 10.13 19.20 16.52
CA HIS A 77 9.88 17.77 16.47
C HIS A 77 8.95 17.41 15.29
N ILE A 78 8.87 16.12 15.02
CA ILE A 78 8.02 15.52 14.00
C ILE A 78 7.01 14.62 14.70
N VAL A 79 5.73 14.85 14.46
CA VAL A 79 4.66 13.96 14.93
C VAL A 79 4.29 13.01 13.80
N VAL A 80 4.36 11.71 14.08
CA VAL A 80 4.10 10.64 13.14
C VAL A 80 2.71 10.07 13.42
N TYR A 81 1.92 9.98 12.37
CA TYR A 81 0.58 9.39 12.38
C TYR A 81 0.49 8.23 11.39
N VAL A 82 -0.55 7.41 11.53
CA VAL A 82 -0.90 6.35 10.59
C VAL A 82 -2.38 6.35 10.27
N ALA A 83 -2.73 5.98 9.04
CA ALA A 83 -4.09 5.64 8.62
C ALA A 83 -4.11 4.30 7.87
N THR A 84 -5.27 3.65 7.84
CA THR A 84 -5.51 2.38 7.14
C THR A 84 -5.81 2.56 5.65
N SER A 85 -6.07 3.80 5.22
CA SER A 85 -6.27 4.20 3.83
C SER A 85 -5.59 5.53 3.54
N ALA A 86 -5.29 5.79 2.26
CA ALA A 86 -4.73 7.07 1.85
C ALA A 86 -5.77 8.18 2.04
N THR A 87 -5.51 9.13 2.94
CA THR A 87 -6.43 10.22 3.28
C THR A 87 -5.70 11.47 3.76
N TYR A 88 -6.25 12.65 3.44
CA TYR A 88 -5.82 13.93 4.04
C TYR A 88 -6.75 14.40 5.15
N ASP A 89 -7.81 13.64 5.43
CA ASP A 89 -8.68 13.87 6.57
C ASP A 89 -7.97 13.44 7.86
N THR A 90 -7.45 14.44 8.59
CA THR A 90 -6.71 14.22 9.83
C THR A 90 -7.52 13.56 10.94
N THR A 91 -8.85 13.48 10.83
CA THR A 91 -9.68 12.77 11.81
C THR A 91 -9.54 11.24 11.71
N GLN A 92 -9.02 10.75 10.58
CA GLN A 92 -8.75 9.32 10.33
C GLN A 92 -7.32 8.93 10.72
N TRP A 93 -6.53 9.88 11.21
CA TRP A 93 -5.13 9.65 11.57
C TRP A 93 -4.99 9.25 13.03
N HIS A 94 -4.24 8.18 13.26
CA HIS A 94 -3.91 7.68 14.58
C HIS A 94 -2.48 8.10 14.95
N LEU A 95 -2.32 8.73 16.12
CA LEU A 95 -1.00 9.13 16.61
C LEU A 95 -0.13 7.90 16.88
N VAL A 96 1.06 7.86 16.28
CA VAL A 96 2.06 6.82 16.54
C VAL A 96 3.03 7.31 17.60
N LYS A 97 3.74 8.41 17.34
CA LYS A 97 4.72 9.00 18.26
C LYS A 97 5.18 10.39 17.83
N SER A 98 5.95 11.03 18.71
CA SER A 98 6.68 12.27 18.43
C SER A 98 8.20 12.00 18.45
N ILE A 99 8.92 12.58 17.50
CA ILE A 99 10.36 12.37 17.28
C ILE A 99 11.05 13.74 17.30
N PRO A 100 12.02 13.99 18.19
CA PRO A 100 12.82 15.21 18.15
C PRO A 100 13.53 15.38 16.81
N TYR A 101 13.50 16.58 16.25
CA TYR A 101 14.21 16.86 15.01
C TYR A 101 15.68 17.16 15.29
N THR A 102 16.59 16.35 14.71
CA THR A 102 18.03 16.43 14.99
C THR A 102 18.85 16.95 13.80
N GLY A 103 18.19 17.47 12.76
CA GLY A 103 18.84 17.94 11.53
C GLY A 103 18.70 16.97 10.36
N LYS A 104 19.57 17.13 9.34
CA LYS A 104 19.61 16.24 8.17
C LYS A 104 19.83 14.79 8.61
N GLY A 105 19.04 13.88 8.04
CA GLY A 105 19.09 12.46 8.37
C GLY A 105 18.29 12.09 9.62
N THR A 106 17.42 12.97 10.12
CA THR A 106 16.50 12.63 11.22
C THR A 106 15.68 11.41 10.81
N ALA A 107 15.77 10.33 11.58
CA ALA A 107 15.11 9.08 11.25
C ALA A 107 13.66 9.08 11.75
N ILE A 108 12.73 8.88 10.82
CA ILE A 108 11.35 8.51 11.12
C ILE A 108 11.29 6.99 10.97
N SER A 109 11.22 6.27 12.09
CA SER A 109 11.12 4.81 12.10
C SER A 109 9.94 4.39 12.94
N VAL A 110 9.13 3.44 12.48
CA VAL A 110 7.97 2.89 13.19
C VAL A 110 8.03 1.38 13.17
N THR A 111 7.96 0.77 14.35
CA THR A 111 7.87 -0.70 14.53
C THR A 111 6.44 -1.20 14.38
N GLY A 112 6.26 -2.49 14.13
CA GLY A 112 4.91 -3.09 14.09
C GLY A 112 4.19 -3.02 15.44
N SER A 113 4.92 -3.05 16.56
CA SER A 113 4.34 -2.81 17.89
C SER A 113 3.79 -1.38 18.05
N GLU A 114 4.51 -0.37 17.57
CA GLU A 114 4.05 1.02 17.59
C GLU A 114 2.86 1.23 16.66
N LEU A 115 2.90 0.65 15.45
CA LEU A 115 1.79 0.66 14.49
C LEU A 115 0.51 0.07 15.11
N ALA A 116 0.61 -1.15 15.66
CA ALA A 116 -0.53 -1.83 16.26
C ALA A 116 -1.10 -1.03 17.45
N THR A 117 -0.24 -0.47 18.30
CA THR A 117 -0.65 0.36 19.44
C THR A 117 -1.42 1.60 18.97
N ALA A 118 -0.93 2.29 17.93
CA ALA A 118 -1.60 3.47 17.38
C ALA A 118 -3.02 3.13 16.86
N LEU A 119 -3.18 1.95 16.26
CA LEU A 119 -4.46 1.46 15.75
C LEU A 119 -5.35 0.83 16.82
N GLY A 120 -4.92 0.79 18.09
CA GLY A 120 -5.68 0.18 19.18
C GLY A 120 -5.79 -1.35 19.06
N THR A 121 -4.80 -2.00 18.45
CA THR A 121 -4.78 -3.45 18.21
C THR A 121 -3.47 -4.10 18.68
N THR A 122 -3.29 -5.39 18.41
CA THR A 122 -2.06 -6.15 18.67
C THR A 122 -1.28 -6.41 17.38
N PRO A 123 0.06 -6.59 17.44
CA PRO A 123 0.85 -6.87 16.24
C PRO A 123 0.41 -8.13 15.48
N ALA A 124 -0.15 -9.12 16.18
CA ALA A 124 -0.68 -10.34 15.57
C ALA A 124 -1.95 -10.12 14.72
N SER A 125 -2.70 -9.03 14.96
CA SER A 125 -3.88 -8.71 14.16
C SER A 125 -3.55 -8.03 12.83
N LEU A 126 -2.30 -7.61 12.67
CA LEU A 126 -1.83 -7.08 11.40
C LEU A 126 -1.76 -8.23 10.39
N SER A 127 -1.93 -7.95 9.10
CA SER A 127 -2.01 -8.99 8.08
C SER A 127 -1.03 -8.75 6.94
N PRO A 128 -0.25 -9.77 6.51
CA PRO A 128 0.53 -9.70 5.29
C PRO A 128 -0.29 -9.25 4.08
N GLY A 129 0.32 -8.49 3.18
CA GLY A 129 -0.33 -7.88 2.03
C GLY A 129 -1.08 -6.58 2.33
N THR A 130 -1.15 -6.15 3.59
CA THR A 130 -1.80 -4.90 3.98
C THR A 130 -0.83 -3.72 3.87
N SER A 131 -1.30 -2.60 3.33
CA SER A 131 -0.57 -1.33 3.32
C SER A 131 -1.10 -0.39 4.40
N TYR A 132 -0.20 0.38 4.99
CA TYR A 132 -0.50 1.46 5.94
C TYR A 132 0.13 2.75 5.46
N TYR A 133 -0.56 3.86 5.72
CA TYR A 133 -0.18 5.18 5.23
C TYR A 133 0.27 6.02 6.41
N PHE A 134 1.56 6.36 6.43
CA PHE A 134 2.15 7.19 7.47
C PHE A 134 2.13 8.65 7.05
N TYR A 135 1.81 9.53 8.00
CA TYR A 135 1.77 10.97 7.81
C TYR A 135 2.69 11.65 8.82
N ASN A 136 3.51 12.57 8.33
CA ASN A 136 4.51 13.27 9.10
C ASN A 136 4.10 14.74 9.21
N ARG A 137 3.85 15.17 10.45
CA ARG A 137 3.60 16.57 10.80
C ARG A 137 4.86 17.16 11.39
N SER A 138 5.44 18.13 10.69
CA SER A 138 6.51 18.95 11.26
C SER A 138 5.93 19.98 12.21
N VAL A 139 6.51 20.13 13.40
CA VAL A 139 6.15 21.17 14.38
C VAL A 139 7.35 22.06 14.58
N THR A 140 7.19 23.37 14.40
CA THR A 140 8.25 24.36 14.54
C THR A 140 8.52 24.68 16.00
N LYS A 141 9.68 25.29 16.29
CA LYS A 141 10.00 25.84 17.62
C LYS A 141 9.03 26.94 18.08
N THR A 142 8.26 27.52 17.17
CA THR A 142 7.20 28.51 17.44
C THR A 142 5.82 27.88 17.66
N GLY A 143 5.71 26.54 17.57
CA GLY A 143 4.45 25.80 17.78
C GLY A 143 3.53 25.74 16.57
N GLU A 144 3.95 26.26 15.42
CA GLU A 144 3.23 26.10 14.15
C GLU A 144 3.50 24.70 13.60
N PHE A 145 2.55 24.14 12.83
CA PHE A 145 2.74 22.82 12.23
C PHE A 145 2.42 22.80 10.75
N TRP A 146 3.09 21.89 10.03
CA TRP A 146 2.93 21.70 8.61
C TRP A 146 2.87 20.20 8.27
N ASP A 147 1.82 19.81 7.55
CA ASP A 147 1.56 18.47 7.04
C ASP A 147 0.70 18.53 5.76
N VAL A 148 0.29 17.38 5.21
CA VAL A 148 -0.53 17.32 3.99
C VAL A 148 -1.90 18.01 4.08
N SER A 149 -2.45 18.24 5.28
CA SER A 149 -3.77 18.85 5.47
C SER A 149 -3.76 20.37 5.34
N ASN A 150 -2.60 21.01 5.55
CA ASN A 150 -2.47 22.47 5.53
C ASN A 150 -1.37 22.98 4.58
N THR A 151 -0.68 22.09 3.87
CA THR A 151 0.15 22.47 2.72
C THR A 151 -0.66 22.37 1.43
N GLY A 152 -0.61 23.44 0.62
CA GLY A 152 -1.52 23.65 -0.50
C GLY A 152 -1.59 22.47 -1.46
N TYR A 153 -2.81 22.02 -1.69
CA TYR A 153 -3.18 20.98 -2.63
C TYR A 153 -3.63 21.62 -3.95
N ALA A 154 -2.95 21.29 -5.04
CA ALA A 154 -3.44 21.52 -6.40
C ALA A 154 -3.42 20.17 -7.13
N ASN A 155 -4.57 19.72 -7.64
CA ASN A 155 -4.76 18.41 -8.28
C ASN A 155 -3.99 18.20 -9.60
N ASP A 156 -2.99 19.02 -9.89
CA ASP A 156 -2.25 19.05 -11.16
C ASP A 156 -0.89 18.35 -11.10
N GLY A 157 -0.53 17.74 -9.96
CA GLY A 157 0.74 17.03 -9.79
C GLY A 157 1.97 17.95 -9.67
N THR A 158 1.77 19.28 -9.61
CA THR A 158 2.87 20.26 -9.48
C THR A 158 3.01 20.85 -8.08
N ASN A 159 2.23 20.35 -7.12
CA ASN A 159 2.16 20.87 -5.76
C ASN A 159 3.26 20.31 -4.84
N LEU A 160 3.38 20.90 -3.65
CA LEU A 160 4.41 20.53 -2.65
C LEU A 160 4.30 19.08 -2.15
N ILE A 161 3.11 18.49 -2.15
CA ILE A 161 2.83 17.14 -1.61
C ILE A 161 3.12 16.06 -2.67
N ALA A 162 2.68 16.27 -3.91
CA ALA A 162 2.72 15.28 -4.98
C ALA A 162 3.81 15.54 -6.04
N GLY A 163 4.35 16.77 -6.10
CA GLY A 163 5.35 17.16 -7.08
C GLY A 163 6.71 16.52 -6.76
N THR A 164 7.20 15.71 -7.69
CA THR A 164 8.47 14.96 -7.55
C THR A 164 9.68 15.85 -7.30
N ASN A 165 9.67 17.09 -7.82
CA ASN A 165 10.75 18.06 -7.65
C ASN A 165 10.93 18.55 -6.21
N TYR A 166 9.92 18.42 -5.35
CA TYR A 166 9.99 18.89 -3.97
C TYR A 166 10.49 17.84 -2.99
N HIS A 167 10.50 16.56 -3.40
CA HIS A 167 10.89 15.44 -2.54
C HIS A 167 10.23 15.49 -1.16
N SER A 168 8.97 15.92 -1.08
CA SER A 168 8.29 16.09 0.21
C SER A 168 8.12 14.76 0.91
N ALA A 169 8.44 14.75 2.20
CA ALA A 169 8.32 13.61 3.11
C ALA A 169 7.14 13.78 4.07
N PHE A 170 6.05 14.44 3.66
CA PHE A 170 4.84 14.52 4.49
C PHE A 170 4.12 13.19 4.65
N SER A 171 4.37 12.20 3.80
CA SER A 171 3.84 10.86 3.96
C SER A 171 4.76 9.81 3.34
N PHE A 172 4.58 8.57 3.78
CA PHE A 172 5.12 7.39 3.11
C PHE A 172 4.19 6.20 3.32
N THR A 173 4.22 5.25 2.39
CA THR A 173 3.43 4.01 2.49
C THR A 173 4.33 2.88 2.94
N ALA A 174 3.86 2.10 3.90
CA ALA A 174 4.51 0.89 4.36
C ALA A 174 3.64 -0.33 4.04
N ASN A 175 4.26 -1.44 3.70
CA ASN A 175 3.58 -2.70 3.43
C ASN A 175 3.97 -3.74 4.47
N ILE A 176 3.01 -4.52 4.95
CA ILE A 176 3.30 -5.72 5.70
C ILE A 176 3.58 -6.83 4.70
N VAL A 177 4.83 -7.27 4.66
CA VAL A 177 5.27 -8.34 3.77
C VAL A 177 5.49 -9.61 4.57
N CYS A 178 5.38 -10.72 3.86
CA CYS A 178 5.76 -12.02 4.38
C CYS A 178 6.77 -12.62 3.40
N PRO A 179 8.07 -12.42 3.65
CA PRO A 179 9.12 -12.89 2.75
C PRO A 179 8.97 -14.38 2.47
N PHE A 180 9.23 -14.77 1.22
CA PHE A 180 9.15 -16.17 0.83
C PHE A 180 10.38 -16.92 1.35
N VAL A 181 10.11 -18.03 2.04
CA VAL A 181 11.13 -18.93 2.59
C VAL A 181 10.77 -20.35 2.17
N ALA A 182 11.65 -20.97 1.39
CA ALA A 182 11.56 -22.38 1.05
C ALA A 182 12.07 -23.28 2.20
N PRO A 183 11.65 -24.56 2.28
CA PRO A 183 10.66 -25.22 1.43
C PRO A 183 9.22 -24.84 1.83
N MET A 184 8.35 -24.68 0.84
CA MET A 184 6.93 -24.43 1.04
C MET A 184 6.06 -25.66 0.70
N ALA A 185 6.66 -26.74 0.20
CA ALA A 185 5.98 -28.02 0.02
C ALA A 185 5.20 -28.48 1.27
N GLY A 186 4.09 -29.19 1.05
CA GLY A 186 3.28 -29.80 2.10
C GLY A 186 1.80 -29.94 1.74
N THR A 187 1.02 -30.33 2.74
CA THR A 187 -0.44 -30.44 2.66
C THR A 187 -1.10 -29.09 2.91
N TYR A 188 -2.02 -28.71 2.04
CA TYR A 188 -2.80 -27.49 2.14
C TYR A 188 -4.28 -27.81 2.11
N LYS A 189 -5.06 -27.06 2.89
CA LYS A 189 -6.51 -27.06 2.80
C LYS A 189 -6.97 -26.04 1.77
N VAL A 190 -7.88 -26.44 0.90
CA VAL A 190 -8.54 -25.56 -0.06
C VAL A 190 -9.48 -24.63 0.69
N ILE A 191 -9.30 -23.33 0.53
CA ILE A 191 -10.21 -22.30 1.05
C ILE A 191 -11.15 -21.85 -0.06
N GLU A 192 -10.62 -21.65 -1.27
CA GLU A 192 -11.36 -21.24 -2.46
C GLU A 192 -10.71 -21.83 -3.70
N ASP A 193 -11.52 -22.35 -4.61
CA ASP A 193 -11.12 -22.85 -5.93
C ASP A 193 -12.25 -22.51 -6.92
N ASP A 194 -12.06 -21.44 -7.69
CA ASP A 194 -13.01 -21.00 -8.72
C ASP A 194 -12.99 -21.89 -9.98
N TRP A 195 -11.94 -22.70 -10.16
CA TRP A 195 -11.89 -23.70 -11.21
C TRP A 195 -12.74 -24.93 -10.88
N VAL A 196 -13.14 -25.05 -9.61
CA VAL A 196 -14.07 -26.07 -9.08
C VAL A 196 -13.51 -27.50 -9.24
N ASP A 197 -12.20 -27.63 -9.21
CA ASP A 197 -11.52 -28.92 -9.17
C ASP A 197 -11.56 -29.55 -7.77
N TRP A 198 -11.65 -28.68 -6.75
CA TRP A 198 -11.72 -29.06 -5.35
C TRP A 198 -12.81 -28.28 -4.62
N SER A 199 -13.37 -28.87 -3.57
CA SER A 199 -14.30 -28.19 -2.67
C SER A 199 -13.54 -27.51 -1.52
N PRO A 200 -14.04 -26.37 -0.99
CA PRO A 200 -13.52 -25.81 0.24
C PRO A 200 -13.50 -26.83 1.38
N GLY A 201 -12.34 -26.98 2.03
CA GLY A 201 -12.08 -28.00 3.04
C GLY A 201 -11.28 -29.21 2.57
N ASP A 202 -11.20 -29.45 1.26
CA ASP A 202 -10.39 -30.54 0.69
C ASP A 202 -8.90 -30.32 0.96
N LEU A 203 -8.15 -31.42 1.04
CA LEU A 203 -6.71 -31.40 1.23
C LEU A 203 -5.99 -31.69 -0.09
N VAL A 204 -5.10 -30.79 -0.48
CA VAL A 204 -4.27 -30.90 -1.68
C VAL A 204 -2.79 -30.84 -1.32
N GLN A 205 -1.94 -31.34 -2.20
CA GLN A 205 -0.49 -31.26 -2.05
C GLN A 205 0.06 -30.12 -2.90
N VAL A 206 0.93 -29.32 -2.29
CA VAL A 206 1.76 -28.33 -2.99
C VAL A 206 3.21 -28.80 -2.87
N THR A 207 3.96 -28.67 -3.94
CA THR A 207 5.39 -29.01 -3.97
C THR A 207 6.22 -27.77 -4.28
N ASP A 208 7.51 -27.80 -3.96
CA ASP A 208 8.42 -26.74 -4.38
C ASP A 208 8.58 -26.77 -5.91
N GLY A 209 8.75 -25.59 -6.50
CA GLY A 209 8.93 -25.44 -7.93
C GLY A 209 10.32 -25.88 -8.42
N PRO A 210 10.50 -25.97 -9.75
CA PRO A 210 11.75 -26.43 -10.35
C PRO A 210 12.93 -25.46 -10.17
N GLY A 211 12.65 -24.18 -9.93
CA GLY A 211 13.64 -23.15 -9.64
C GLY A 211 13.57 -22.60 -8.22
N PRO A 212 14.56 -21.79 -7.81
CA PRO A 212 14.50 -21.06 -6.53
C PRO A 212 13.30 -20.13 -6.51
N ASN A 213 12.67 -20.01 -5.34
CA ASN A 213 11.48 -19.18 -5.12
C ASN A 213 10.30 -19.50 -6.04
N GLN A 214 10.08 -20.78 -6.34
CA GLN A 214 8.94 -21.24 -7.10
C GLN A 214 8.09 -22.21 -6.29
N LEU A 215 6.79 -22.22 -6.57
CA LEU A 215 5.85 -23.22 -6.08
C LEU A 215 5.24 -23.97 -7.25
N ASN A 216 5.14 -25.29 -7.13
CA ASN A 216 4.52 -26.16 -8.10
C ASN A 216 3.12 -26.60 -7.63
N LEU A 217 2.13 -26.26 -8.44
CA LEU A 217 0.70 -26.48 -8.24
C LEU A 217 0.16 -27.66 -9.05
N SER A 218 1.03 -28.44 -9.70
CA SER A 218 0.60 -29.55 -10.57
C SER A 218 -0.05 -30.71 -9.81
N GLN A 219 0.06 -30.75 -8.49
CA GLN A 219 -0.68 -31.68 -7.63
C GLN A 219 -1.99 -31.09 -7.09
N VAL A 220 -2.29 -29.83 -7.45
CA VAL A 220 -3.55 -29.15 -7.19
C VAL A 220 -4.38 -29.14 -8.46
N TRP A 221 -3.84 -28.56 -9.55
CA TRP A 221 -4.52 -28.52 -10.84
C TRP A 221 -3.68 -29.19 -11.95
N PRO A 222 -4.31 -30.03 -12.81
CA PRO A 222 -5.68 -30.50 -12.69
C PRO A 222 -5.84 -31.54 -11.56
N ASN A 223 -7.04 -31.62 -10.99
CA ASN A 223 -7.45 -32.74 -10.16
C ASN A 223 -7.39 -34.03 -11.01
N PRO A 224 -6.66 -35.08 -10.57
CA PRO A 224 -6.54 -36.35 -11.31
C PRO A 224 -7.87 -37.05 -11.61
N ALA A 225 -8.95 -36.72 -10.89
CA ALA A 225 -10.29 -37.24 -11.16
C ALA A 225 -10.92 -36.66 -12.44
N TYR A 226 -10.52 -35.46 -12.86
CA TYR A 226 -11.14 -34.71 -13.97
C TYR A 226 -10.19 -34.44 -15.13
N GLY A 227 -8.87 -34.43 -14.87
CA GLY A 227 -7.88 -34.11 -15.89
C GLY A 227 -6.51 -34.72 -15.64
N THR A 228 -5.58 -34.45 -16.56
CA THR A 228 -4.20 -34.94 -16.51
C THR A 228 -3.22 -33.78 -16.64
N VAL A 229 -2.14 -33.81 -15.86
CA VAL A 229 -1.04 -32.83 -15.93
C VAL A 229 -0.33 -32.96 -17.27
N VAL A 230 -0.14 -31.84 -17.97
CA VAL A 230 0.60 -31.79 -19.25
C VAL A 230 2.01 -31.27 -19.03
N ASN A 231 2.16 -30.09 -18.44
CA ASN A 231 3.44 -29.54 -17.96
C ASN A 231 3.26 -28.98 -16.55
N PRO A 232 4.35 -28.75 -15.81
CA PRO A 232 4.25 -28.19 -14.47
C PRO A 232 3.53 -26.83 -14.45
N LEU A 233 2.44 -26.73 -13.69
CA LEU A 233 1.87 -25.44 -13.30
C LEU A 233 2.66 -24.91 -12.12
N TYR A 234 3.24 -23.73 -12.24
CA TYR A 234 4.02 -23.13 -11.16
C TYR A 234 3.83 -21.62 -11.11
N CYS A 235 4.15 -21.04 -9.96
CA CYS A 235 4.31 -19.60 -9.81
C CYS A 235 5.73 -19.27 -9.33
N VAL A 236 6.20 -18.08 -9.70
CA VAL A 236 7.45 -17.48 -9.24
C VAL A 236 7.13 -16.48 -8.15
N VAL A 237 7.83 -16.55 -7.03
CA VAL A 237 7.58 -15.71 -5.85
C VAL A 237 8.76 -14.77 -5.65
N ASP A 238 8.48 -13.49 -5.43
CA ASP A 238 9.49 -12.53 -4.98
C ASP A 238 9.90 -12.87 -3.54
N PRO A 239 11.19 -13.24 -3.30
CA PRO A 239 11.66 -13.63 -1.98
C PRO A 239 11.51 -12.55 -0.91
N ALA A 240 11.54 -11.26 -1.30
CA ALA A 240 11.47 -10.15 -0.35
C ALA A 240 10.04 -9.83 0.07
N THR A 241 9.07 -10.00 -0.83
CA THR A 241 7.70 -9.49 -0.62
C THR A 241 6.65 -10.59 -0.46
N GLY A 242 6.92 -11.79 -1.00
CA GLY A 242 5.94 -12.86 -1.10
C GLY A 242 4.96 -12.68 -2.27
N VAL A 243 5.13 -11.67 -3.12
CA VAL A 243 4.30 -11.47 -4.32
C VAL A 243 4.60 -12.58 -5.32
N ALA A 244 3.55 -13.25 -5.80
CA ALA A 244 3.65 -14.36 -6.74
C ALA A 244 3.20 -13.92 -8.14
N THR A 245 3.92 -14.40 -9.15
CA THR A 245 3.61 -14.24 -10.58
C THR A 245 3.42 -15.61 -11.20
N VAL A 246 2.33 -15.80 -11.92
CA VAL A 246 2.07 -17.03 -12.68
C VAL A 246 2.50 -16.77 -14.13
N PRO A 247 3.50 -17.48 -14.67
CA PRO A 247 3.95 -17.24 -16.03
C PRO A 247 2.83 -17.49 -17.05
N THR A 248 2.79 -16.67 -18.09
CA THR A 248 1.86 -16.82 -19.22
C THR A 248 2.30 -17.94 -20.15
N GLY A 249 1.35 -18.59 -20.83
CA GLY A 249 1.60 -19.59 -21.87
C GLY A 249 1.98 -20.97 -21.36
N ILE A 250 1.85 -21.25 -20.05
CA ILE A 250 2.05 -22.59 -19.51
C ILE A 250 0.87 -23.45 -19.95
N ILE A 251 1.10 -24.48 -20.77
CA ILE A 251 0.11 -25.52 -21.05
C ILE A 251 0.16 -26.54 -19.91
N TRP A 252 -0.77 -26.45 -18.96
CA TRP A 252 -0.65 -27.14 -17.68
C TRP A 252 -1.53 -28.38 -17.52
N GLY A 253 -2.72 -28.40 -18.11
CA GLY A 253 -3.71 -29.44 -17.86
C GLY A 253 -4.45 -29.88 -19.11
N ASN A 254 -5.01 -31.09 -19.07
CA ASN A 254 -5.89 -31.64 -20.10
C ASN A 254 -7.13 -32.29 -19.45
N TYR A 255 -8.31 -31.68 -19.68
CA TYR A 255 -9.63 -32.15 -19.21
C TYR A 255 -10.46 -32.78 -20.35
N GLY A 256 -9.80 -33.34 -21.37
CA GLY A 256 -10.39 -33.60 -22.69
C GLY A 256 -10.25 -32.41 -23.65
N TYR A 257 -9.72 -31.30 -23.14
CA TYR A 257 -9.27 -30.12 -23.85
C TYR A 257 -8.07 -29.53 -23.10
N ILE A 258 -7.18 -28.85 -23.82
CA ILE A 258 -5.96 -28.29 -23.26
C ILE A 258 -6.25 -27.00 -22.50
N CYS A 259 -5.73 -26.89 -21.28
CA CYS A 259 -5.76 -25.66 -20.49
C CYS A 259 -4.38 -24.99 -20.48
N SER A 260 -4.37 -23.67 -20.62
CA SER A 260 -3.15 -22.87 -20.57
C SER A 260 -3.31 -21.60 -19.74
N THR A 261 -2.22 -21.08 -19.17
CA THR A 261 -2.22 -19.77 -18.51
C THR A 261 -2.18 -18.63 -19.53
N LEU A 262 -2.90 -17.54 -19.25
CA LEU A 262 -2.84 -16.28 -19.96
C LEU A 262 -2.09 -15.22 -19.13
N SER A 263 -1.94 -14.01 -19.68
CA SER A 263 -1.22 -12.92 -19.01
C SER A 263 -1.96 -12.37 -17.79
N GLY A 264 -1.21 -11.83 -16.83
CA GLY A 264 -1.75 -11.15 -15.66
C GLY A 264 -2.02 -12.03 -14.45
N GLY A 265 -1.78 -13.34 -14.54
CA GLY A 265 -1.90 -14.25 -13.39
C GLY A 265 -0.85 -13.97 -12.30
N GLY A 266 -1.27 -14.01 -11.04
CA GLY A 266 -0.42 -13.71 -9.91
C GLY A 266 -1.15 -13.73 -8.58
N GLY A 267 -0.53 -13.20 -7.52
CA GLY A 267 -1.13 -13.14 -6.19
C GLY A 267 -0.07 -13.07 -5.11
N ASN A 268 -0.29 -13.77 -3.99
CA ASN A 268 0.60 -13.77 -2.85
C ASN A 268 0.85 -15.19 -2.33
N VAL A 269 2.10 -15.43 -1.92
CA VAL A 269 2.54 -16.63 -1.22
C VAL A 269 3.24 -16.17 0.05
N PHE A 270 2.57 -16.35 1.18
CA PHE A 270 3.02 -15.90 2.49
C PHE A 270 3.55 -17.08 3.30
N SER A 271 4.88 -17.31 3.22
CA SER A 271 5.52 -18.45 3.90
C SER A 271 5.33 -18.48 5.41
N CYS A 272 5.30 -17.31 6.05
CA CYS A 272 5.11 -17.14 7.49
C CYS A 272 3.71 -17.51 7.98
N THR A 273 2.67 -17.43 7.13
CA THR A 273 1.30 -17.83 7.48
C THR A 273 0.88 -19.13 6.79
N GLY A 274 1.66 -19.62 5.83
CA GLY A 274 1.31 -20.77 5.00
C GLY A 274 0.15 -20.49 4.03
N LEU A 275 -0.15 -19.22 3.75
CA LEU A 275 -1.23 -18.85 2.83
C LEU A 275 -0.69 -18.74 1.39
N ILE A 276 -1.37 -19.39 0.45
CA ILE A 276 -1.21 -19.19 -0.99
C ILE A 276 -2.53 -18.62 -1.48
N SER A 277 -2.50 -17.44 -2.11
CA SER A 277 -3.69 -16.80 -2.68
C SER A 277 -3.34 -16.31 -4.08
N LEU A 278 -3.81 -17.03 -5.09
CA LEU A 278 -3.52 -16.75 -6.49
C LEU A 278 -4.80 -16.44 -7.25
N SER A 279 -4.66 -15.62 -8.29
CA SER A 279 -5.63 -15.36 -9.32
C SER A 279 -4.97 -15.74 -10.65
N ILE A 280 -5.45 -16.82 -11.27
CA ILE A 280 -4.82 -17.45 -12.43
C ILE A 280 -5.72 -17.19 -13.64
N HIS A 281 -5.17 -16.55 -14.67
CA HIS A 281 -5.88 -16.30 -15.92
C HIS A 281 -5.81 -17.56 -16.79
N ILE A 282 -6.95 -18.17 -17.11
CA ILE A 282 -7.00 -19.49 -17.76
C ILE A 282 -7.65 -19.40 -19.13
N ASN A 283 -7.04 -20.05 -20.12
CA ASN A 283 -7.68 -20.40 -21.38
C ASN A 283 -7.95 -21.91 -21.40
N ALA A 284 -9.17 -22.29 -21.76
CA ALA A 284 -9.61 -23.67 -21.91
C ALA A 284 -9.88 -23.95 -23.39
N GLY A 285 -9.01 -24.69 -24.08
CA GLY A 285 -8.92 -24.80 -25.53
C GLY A 285 -10.21 -24.61 -26.33
N ALA A 286 -11.20 -25.50 -26.17
CA ALA A 286 -12.45 -25.45 -26.92
C ALA A 286 -13.48 -24.41 -26.40
N TYR A 287 -13.27 -23.92 -25.18
CA TYR A 287 -14.16 -22.99 -24.45
C TYR A 287 -13.63 -21.54 -24.43
N GLY A 288 -12.39 -21.33 -24.86
CA GLY A 288 -11.73 -20.03 -24.92
C GLY A 288 -11.28 -19.53 -23.54
N ASP A 289 -11.12 -18.20 -23.46
CA ASP A 289 -10.73 -17.48 -22.26
C ASP A 289 -11.79 -17.63 -21.14
N GLN A 290 -11.37 -18.15 -19.99
CA GLN A 290 -12.20 -18.37 -18.80
C GLN A 290 -12.04 -17.25 -17.76
N GLY A 291 -11.22 -16.23 -18.05
CA GLY A 291 -10.91 -15.16 -17.12
C GLY A 291 -10.03 -15.62 -15.97
N PHE A 292 -10.14 -14.90 -14.84
CA PHE A 292 -9.33 -15.13 -13.66
C PHE A 292 -10.03 -16.07 -12.67
N SER A 293 -9.45 -17.25 -12.44
CA SER A 293 -9.88 -18.19 -11.42
C SER A 293 -9.03 -18.02 -10.17
N LYS A 294 -9.66 -17.80 -9.02
CA LYS A 294 -8.95 -17.77 -7.74
C LYS A 294 -8.65 -19.17 -7.24
N LEU A 295 -7.48 -19.27 -6.60
CA LEU A 295 -7.05 -20.44 -5.85
C LEU A 295 -6.45 -19.96 -4.52
N ILE A 296 -7.14 -20.26 -3.42
CA ILE A 296 -6.71 -19.91 -2.07
C ILE A 296 -6.50 -21.19 -1.27
N LEU A 297 -5.28 -21.39 -0.79
CA LEU A 297 -4.85 -22.57 -0.06
C LEU A 297 -4.21 -22.16 1.28
N GLN A 298 -4.48 -22.93 2.33
CA GLN A 298 -3.93 -22.71 3.66
C GLN A 298 -3.16 -23.95 4.13
N LYS A 299 -1.86 -23.79 4.39
CA LYS A 299 -1.00 -24.88 4.91
C LYS A 299 -1.56 -25.43 6.22
N GLN A 300 -1.54 -26.76 6.37
CA GLN A 300 -1.98 -27.48 7.57
C GLN A 300 -0.82 -27.85 8.48
#